data_AF-A0A8S9H8M9-F1
#
_entry.id   AF-A0A8S9H8M9-F1
#
_cell.length_a   1.000
_cell.length_b   1.000
_cell.length_c   1.000
_cell.angle_alpha   90.00
_cell.angle_beta   90.00
_cell.angle_gamma   90.00
#
_symmetry.space_group_name_H-M   'P 1'
#
loop_
_entity.id
_entity.type
_entity.pdbx_description
1 polymer ?
#
loop_
_entity_poly.entity_id
_entity_poly.type
_entity_poly.pdbx_seq_one_letter_code
_entity_poly.pdbx_strand_id
1 'polypeptide(L)'
;MQKVDLSKLEMPALLKYWQHFNLVDAVPNPSKEQLIDIVQRHFMSQQMDELQVIMGFVQAAKRMKRACKLQSKEARNTDLNCIS
;
A
#
# COMPACT_ATOMS: atom_id res chain seq x y z
N MET A 1 -14.44 -15.22 13.23
CA MET A 1 -13.92 -14.32 12.16
C MET A 1 -12.46 -14.00 12.50
N GLN A 2 -11.51 -14.31 11.61
CA GLN A 2 -10.11 -13.96 11.85
C GLN A 2 -9.95 -12.44 11.71
N LYS A 3 -9.41 -11.80 12.74
CA LYS A 3 -9.17 -10.36 12.78
C LYS A 3 -7.76 -10.11 12.27
N VAL A 4 -7.62 -9.26 11.25
CA VAL A 4 -6.31 -8.85 10.76
C VAL A 4 -5.64 -7.99 11.83
N ASP A 5 -4.42 -8.35 12.22
CA ASP A 5 -3.64 -7.58 13.19
C ASP A 5 -2.91 -6.43 12.49
N LEU A 6 -3.47 -5.23 12.60
CA LEU A 6 -2.93 -4.01 12.01
C LEU A 6 -1.88 -3.32 12.90
N SER A 7 -1.63 -3.83 14.11
CA SER A 7 -0.58 -3.29 14.98
C SER A 7 0.83 -3.46 14.40
N LYS A 8 0.98 -4.46 13.52
CA LYS A 8 2.17 -4.76 12.72
C LYS A 8 2.48 -3.73 11.65
N LEU A 9 1.56 -2.81 11.38
CA LEU A 9 1.80 -1.71 10.44
C LEU A 9 2.57 -0.58 11.12
N GLU A 10 3.51 -0.03 10.37
CA GLU A 10 4.22 1.19 10.75
C GLU A 10 3.29 2.41 10.67
N MET A 11 3.58 3.43 11.48
CA MET A 11 2.82 4.68 11.50
C MET A 11 2.61 5.31 10.11
N PRO A 12 3.62 5.35 9.22
CA PRO A 12 3.42 5.90 7.87
C PRO A 12 2.43 5.09 7.03
N ALA A 13 2.33 3.78 7.22
CA ALA A 13 1.37 2.95 6.49
C ALA A 13 -0.07 3.21 6.97
N LEU A 14 -0.26 3.33 8.29
CA LEU A 14 -1.54 3.68 8.89
C LEU A 14 -2.00 5.07 8.45
N LEU A 15 -1.11 6.07 8.44
CA LEU A 15 -1.42 7.42 7.98
C LEU A 15 -1.77 7.45 6.49
N LYS A 16 -1.06 6.71 5.64
CA LYS A 16 -1.40 6.58 4.22
C LYS A 16 -2.80 6.01 4.01
N TYR A 17 -3.16 4.96 4.77
CA TYR A 17 -4.50 4.41 4.73
C TYR A 17 -5.54 5.44 5.18
N TRP A 18 -5.31 6.08 6.33
CA TRP A 18 -6.18 7.09 6.91
C TRP A 18 -6.47 8.24 5.94
N GLN A 19 -5.44 8.77 5.27
CA GLN A 19 -5.58 9.81 4.25
C GLN A 19 -6.26 9.31 2.98
N HIS A 20 -5.93 8.11 2.50
CA HIS A 20 -6.48 7.57 1.26
C HIS A 20 -8.00 7.40 1.30
N PHE A 21 -8.52 7.01 2.47
CA PHE A 21 -9.97 6.84 2.70
C PHE A 21 -10.64 8.07 3.31
N ASN A 22 -9.95 9.23 3.35
CA ASN A 22 -10.46 10.49 3.91
C ASN A 22 -11.05 10.35 5.31
N LEU A 23 -10.40 9.55 6.17
CA LEU A 23 -10.85 9.32 7.55
C LEU A 23 -10.46 10.48 8.51
N VAL A 24 -10.03 11.61 7.95
CA VAL A 24 -9.35 12.73 8.62
C VAL A 24 -10.26 13.48 9.59
N ASP A 25 -11.57 13.45 9.36
CA ASP A 25 -12.56 14.12 10.21
C ASP A 25 -12.72 13.47 11.59
N ALA A 26 -12.03 12.35 11.86
CA ALA A 26 -12.14 11.64 13.13
C ALA A 26 -11.37 12.30 14.28
N VAL A 27 -10.10 12.70 14.09
CA VAL A 27 -9.20 13.27 15.13
C VAL A 27 -8.04 14.03 14.48
N PRO A 28 -7.67 15.27 14.88
CA PRO A 28 -6.64 16.09 14.23
C PRO A 28 -5.18 15.62 14.44
N ASN A 29 -4.91 14.76 15.44
CA ASN A 29 -3.59 14.17 15.67
C ASN A 29 -3.72 12.84 16.43
N PRO A 30 -4.12 11.76 15.74
CA PRO A 30 -4.36 10.49 16.40
C PRO A 30 -3.05 9.80 16.83
N SER A 31 -3.06 9.16 18.00
CA SER A 31 -2.00 8.24 18.40
C SER A 31 -1.98 6.99 17.52
N LYS A 32 -0.90 6.19 17.58
CA LYS A 32 -0.80 4.92 16.82
C LYS A 32 -1.98 3.99 17.13
N GLU A 33 -2.36 3.88 18.41
CA GLU A 33 -3.46 3.03 18.85
C GLU A 33 -4.81 3.50 18.31
N GLN A 34 -5.04 4.82 18.31
CA GLN A 34 -6.25 5.42 17.74
C GLN A 34 -6.32 5.18 16.24
N LEU A 35 -5.19 5.34 15.51
CA LEU A 35 -5.13 5.01 14.09
C LEU A 35 -5.45 3.54 13.83
N ILE A 36 -4.89 2.62 14.62
CA ILE A 36 -5.19 1.19 14.48
C ILE A 36 -6.69 0.95 14.64
N ASP A 37 -7.33 1.50 15.67
CA ASP A 37 -8.75 1.30 15.90
C ASP A 37 -9.61 1.86 14.76
N ILE A 38 -9.35 3.10 14.33
CA ILE A 38 -10.06 3.75 13.22
C ILE A 38 -9.91 2.95 11.92
N VAL A 39 -8.67 2.62 11.55
CA VAL A 39 -8.36 1.88 10.32
C VAL A 39 -8.98 0.49 10.35
N GLN A 40 -8.91 -0.20 11.49
CA GLN A 40 -9.44 -1.54 11.64
C GLN A 40 -10.97 -1.57 11.52
N ARG A 41 -11.67 -0.63 12.17
CA ARG A 41 -13.13 -0.50 12.03
C ARG A 41 -13.52 -0.23 10.59
N HIS A 42 -12.82 0.70 9.93
CA HIS A 42 -13.06 1.00 8.52
C HIS A 42 -12.80 -0.23 7.64
N PHE A 43 -11.64 -0.88 7.78
CA PHE A 43 -11.24 -2.05 6.99
C PHE A 43 -12.24 -3.20 7.11
N MET A 44 -12.73 -3.49 8.32
CA MET A 44 -13.71 -4.55 8.56
C MET A 44 -15.11 -4.21 8.01
N SER A 45 -15.43 -2.93 7.84
CA SER A 45 -16.73 -2.49 7.29
C SER A 45 -16.75 -2.43 5.76
N GLN A 46 -15.58 -2.54 5.10
CA GLN A 46 -15.50 -2.48 3.65
C GLN A 46 -16.18 -3.69 3.01
N GLN A 47 -17.08 -3.43 2.06
CA GLN A 47 -17.58 -4.43 1.15
C GLN A 47 -16.85 -4.30 -0.18
N MET A 48 -16.31 -5.41 -0.68
CA MET A 48 -15.53 -5.43 -1.92
C MET A 48 -15.93 -6.62 -2.79
N ASP A 49 -15.87 -6.41 -4.11
CA ASP A 49 -15.99 -7.49 -5.08
C ASP A 49 -14.68 -8.28 -5.13
N GLU A 50 -14.76 -9.58 -4.84
CA GLU A 50 -13.60 -10.46 -4.74
C GLU A 50 -12.82 -10.52 -6.07
N LEU A 51 -13.52 -10.62 -7.20
CA LEU A 51 -12.88 -10.71 -8.52
C LEU A 51 -12.15 -9.42 -8.86
N GLN A 52 -12.75 -8.25 -8.58
CA GLN A 52 -12.10 -6.96 -8.78
C GLN A 52 -10.83 -6.81 -7.94
N VAL A 53 -10.87 -7.21 -6.67
CA VAL A 53 -9.70 -7.14 -5.78
C VAL A 53 -8.57 -8.04 -6.27
N ILE A 54 -8.88 -9.30 -6.63
CA ILE A 54 -7.89 -10.26 -7.13
C ILE A 54 -7.30 -9.76 -8.46
N MET A 55 -8.14 -9.33 -9.40
CA MET A 55 -7.69 -8.82 -10.69
C MET A 55 -6.82 -7.57 -10.54
N GLY A 56 -7.24 -6.62 -9.70
CA GLY A 56 -6.50 -5.40 -9.41
C GLY A 56 -5.12 -5.70 -8.82
N PHE A 57 -5.06 -6.63 -7.86
CA PHE A 57 -3.80 -7.08 -7.25
C PHE A 57 -2.86 -7.73 -8.27
N VAL A 58 -3.36 -8.67 -9.08
CA VAL A 58 -2.57 -9.33 -10.14
C VAL A 58 -2.04 -8.33 -11.16
N GLN A 59 -2.85 -7.35 -11.56
CA GLN A 59 -2.44 -6.30 -12.50
C GLN A 59 -1.34 -5.41 -11.92
N ALA A 60 -1.47 -5.01 -10.65
CA ALA A 60 -0.44 -4.24 -9.94
C ALA A 60 0.89 -5.01 -9.85
N ALA A 61 0.84 -6.29 -9.47
CA ALA A 61 2.02 -7.15 -9.39
C ALA A 61 2.71 -7.32 -10.76
N LYS A 62 1.93 -7.51 -11.84
CA LYS A 62 2.45 -7.56 -13.22
C LYS A 62 3.14 -6.25 -13.62
N ARG A 63 2.58 -5.09 -13.27
CA ARG A 63 3.19 -3.77 -13.53
C ARG A 63 4.51 -3.60 -12.77
N MET A 64 4.53 -3.96 -11.48
CA MET A 64 5.75 -3.91 -10.66
C MET A 64 6.87 -4.76 -11.26
N LYS A 65 6.58 -6.00 -11.69
CA LYS A 65 7.56 -6.88 -12.34
C LYS A 65 8.14 -6.25 -13.61
N ARG A 66 7.34 -5.50 -14.37
CA ARG A 66 7.82 -4.78 -15.57
C ARG A 66 8.69 -3.58 -15.20
N ALA A 67 8.27 -2.77 -14.22
CA ALA A 67 9.04 -1.62 -13.76
C ALA A 67 10.43 -2.02 -13.23
N CYS A 68 10.50 -3.08 -12.42
CA CYS A 68 11.77 -3.64 -11.94
C CYS A 68 12.67 -4.13 -13.09
N LYS A 69 12.10 -4.84 -14.08
CA LYS A 69 12.84 -5.25 -15.29
C LYS A 69 13.38 -4.08 -16.12
N LEU A 70 12.67 -2.95 -16.15
CA LEU A 70 13.13 -1.75 -16.84
C LEU A 70 14.31 -1.12 -16.08
N GLN A 71 14.19 -0.97 -14.76
CA GLN A 71 15.29 -0.47 -13.91
C GLN A 71 16.56 -1.34 -14.03
N SER A 72 16.43 -2.67 -14.09
CA SER A 72 17.58 -3.56 -14.30
C SER A 72 18.16 -3.55 -15.72
N LYS A 73 17.41 -3.08 -16.72
CA LYS A 73 17.92 -2.88 -18.09
C LYS A 73 18.60 -1.51 -18.20
N GLU A 74 18.04 -0.50 -17.57
CA GLU A 74 18.58 0.85 -17.51
C GLU A 74 19.92 0.89 -16.75
N ALA A 75 20.00 0.22 -15.59
CA ALA A 75 21.26 0.04 -14.85
C ALA A 75 22.38 -0.63 -15.66
N ARG A 76 22.04 -1.60 -16.54
CA ARG A 76 23.01 -2.25 -17.43
C ARG A 76 23.44 -1.38 -18.60
N ASN A 77 22.58 -0.47 -19.09
CA ASN A 77 22.93 0.43 -20.19
C ASN A 77 23.80 1.60 -19.72
N THR A 78 23.62 2.07 -18.47
CA THR A 78 24.48 3.11 -17.90
C THR A 78 25.94 2.65 -17.74
N ASP A 79 26.19 1.38 -17.41
CA ASP A 79 27.57 0.84 -17.29
C ASP A 79 28.34 0.83 -18.62
N LEU A 80 27.67 0.70 -19.77
CA LEU A 80 28.33 0.79 -21.09
C LEU A 80 28.63 2.23 -21.52
N ASN A 81 27.86 3.20 -21.02
CA ASN A 81 28.01 4.61 -21.41
C ASN A 81 29.16 5.33 -20.68
N CYS A 82 29.79 4.67 -19.69
CA CYS A 82 30.97 5.17 -18.97
C CYS A 82 32.30 4.82 -19.67
N ILE A 83 32.27 4.10 -20.79
CA ILE A 83 33.47 3.56 -21.48
C ILE A 83 33.74 4.30 -22.81
N SER A 84 33.32 5.56 -22.93
CA SER A 84 33.61 6.41 -24.10
C SER A 84 34.24 7.74 -23.70
#